data_AF-M7SK60-F1
#
_entry.id   AF-M7SK60-F1
#
_cell.length_a   1.000
_cell.length_b   1.000
_cell.length_c   1.000
_cell.angle_alpha   90.00
_cell.angle_beta   90.00
_cell.angle_gamma   90.00
#
_symmetry.space_group_name_H-M   'P 1'
#
loop_
_entity.id
_entity.type
_entity.pdbx_description
1 polymer ?
#
loop_
_entity_poly.entity_id
_entity_poly.type
_entity_poly.pdbx_seq_one_letter_code
_entity_poly.pdbx_strand_id
1 'polypeptide(L)'
;MWPYFNSIWLHCIILDIFRRFTKHSLDRRSRMATFTAWDSSPDAAFAASVNQLKSLIVEYRTNYKASTYSILWHSGLIYLANAVLQDTSDPEWRIYFLLCIYGYESLSRPYRISEIIAQGLLSMTLRDTNMTATEARKIKETLTEQGLDNVQQSMVDEIRATFPVDLTLSLKDPVEAMAENMAKQFDSLAIFQDFLDQEQMETGD
;
A
#
# COMPACT_ATOMS: atom_id res chain seq x y z
N MET A 1 -4.19 23.00 0.79
CA MET A 1 -3.11 22.11 0.27
C MET A 1 -2.06 21.81 1.35
N TRP A 2 -1.22 22.75 1.77
CA TRP A 2 -0.22 22.54 2.86
C TRP A 2 -0.73 21.88 4.15
N PRO A 3 -1.91 22.24 4.72
CA PRO A 3 -2.39 21.57 5.94
C PRO A 3 -2.75 20.10 5.75
N TYR A 4 -3.18 19.69 4.55
CA TYR A 4 -3.51 18.28 4.26
C TYR A 4 -2.27 17.41 4.22
N PHE A 5 -1.18 17.90 3.62
CA PHE A 5 0.09 17.18 3.63
C PHE A 5 0.58 16.98 5.07
N ASN A 6 0.61 18.03 5.88
CA ASN A 6 1.02 17.88 7.28
C ASN A 6 0.15 16.88 8.06
N SER A 7 -1.17 16.87 7.81
CA SER A 7 -2.08 15.92 8.44
C SER A 7 -1.82 14.47 7.98
N ILE A 8 -1.65 14.24 6.68
CA ILE A 8 -1.31 12.92 6.13
C ILE A 8 0.00 12.41 6.75
N TRP A 9 1.03 13.24 6.77
CA TRP A 9 2.33 12.89 7.32
C TRP A 9 2.26 12.61 8.83
N LEU A 10 1.48 13.39 9.58
CA LEU A 10 1.23 13.14 11.00
C LEU A 10 0.62 11.75 11.20
N HIS A 11 -0.42 11.39 10.45
CA HIS A 11 -1.03 10.08 10.56
C HIS A 11 -0.09 8.95 10.11
N CYS A 12 0.76 9.15 9.10
CA CYS A 12 1.81 8.20 8.76
C CYS A 12 2.79 7.97 9.93
N ILE A 13 3.24 9.03 10.60
CA ILE A 13 4.12 8.93 11.79
C ILE A 13 3.42 8.16 12.91
N ILE A 14 2.15 8.46 13.17
CA ILE A 14 1.36 7.77 14.20
C ILE A 14 1.27 6.26 13.89
N LEU A 15 0.98 5.91 12.63
CA LEU A 15 0.93 4.52 12.19
C LEU A 15 2.29 3.82 12.34
N ASP A 16 3.40 4.48 12.02
CA ASP A 16 4.73 3.90 12.17
C ASP A 16 5.10 3.63 13.64
N ILE A 17 4.80 4.59 14.52
CA ILE A 17 5.01 4.44 15.96
C ILE A 17 4.20 3.27 16.50
N PHE A 18 2.90 3.21 16.19
CA PHE A 18 2.00 2.22 16.78
C PHE A 18 2.09 0.83 16.14
N ARG A 19 2.53 0.71 14.87
CA ARG A 19 2.66 -0.58 14.17
C ARG A 19 3.50 -1.62 14.92
N ARG A 20 4.55 -1.19 15.64
CA ARG A 20 5.38 -2.12 16.42
C ARG A 20 4.66 -2.70 17.64
N PHE A 21 3.64 -2.02 18.13
CA PHE A 21 2.89 -2.41 19.32
C PHE A 21 1.66 -3.27 18.98
N THR A 22 1.13 -3.17 17.76
CA THR A 22 -0.04 -3.95 17.33
C THR A 22 0.26 -5.43 17.07
N LYS A 23 1.51 -5.80 16.77
CA LYS A 23 1.91 -7.22 16.53
C LYS A 23 2.24 -8.03 17.78
N HIS A 24 2.50 -7.36 18.90
CA HIS A 24 2.90 -8.00 20.16
C HIS A 24 1.74 -8.20 21.16
N SER A 25 0.50 -7.85 20.79
CA SER A 25 -0.58 -7.57 21.75
C SER A 25 -1.66 -8.66 21.90
N LEU A 26 -1.42 -9.91 21.49
CA LEU A 26 -2.34 -10.99 21.89
C LEU A 26 -2.30 -11.26 23.41
N ASP A 27 -1.20 -10.93 24.09
CA ASP A 27 -1.01 -11.26 25.52
C ASP A 27 -0.95 -10.05 26.47
N ARG A 28 -0.83 -8.82 25.96
CA ARG A 28 -0.83 -7.59 26.77
C ARG A 28 -1.46 -6.41 26.03
N ARG A 29 -2.77 -6.22 26.22
CA ARG A 29 -3.44 -4.92 25.96
C ARG A 29 -2.90 -3.88 26.95
N SER A 30 -1.72 -3.34 26.64
CA SER A 30 -1.07 -2.34 27.48
C SER A 30 -1.76 -1.00 27.28
N ARG A 31 -2.57 -0.59 28.27
CA ARG A 31 -3.22 0.72 28.27
C ARG A 31 -2.14 1.81 28.31
N MET A 32 -2.25 2.80 27.43
CA MET A 32 -1.35 3.96 27.47
C MET A 32 -1.69 4.81 28.68
N ALA A 33 -0.86 4.76 29.73
CA ALA A 33 -1.13 5.40 31.02
C ALA A 33 -1.26 6.93 30.95
N THR A 34 -0.73 7.56 29.89
CA THR A 34 -0.69 9.01 29.71
C THR A 34 -2.00 9.59 29.17
N PHE A 35 -2.86 8.78 28.55
CA PHE A 35 -4.10 9.27 27.93
C PHE A 35 -5.32 8.96 28.80
N THR A 36 -6.19 9.95 28.96
CA THR A 36 -7.41 9.90 29.78
C THR A 36 -8.57 9.17 29.12
N ALA A 37 -8.49 8.85 27.83
CA ALA A 37 -9.56 8.16 27.12
C ALA A 37 -9.64 6.68 27.55
N TRP A 38 -10.85 6.15 27.70
CA TRP A 38 -11.10 4.79 28.21
C TRP A 38 -10.56 3.70 27.27
N ASP A 39 -10.53 3.98 25.97
CA ASP A 39 -10.07 3.12 24.88
C ASP A 39 -8.59 3.37 24.49
N SER A 40 -7.82 4.07 25.34
CA SER A 40 -6.40 4.42 25.13
C SER A 40 -5.49 3.20 25.01
N SER A 41 -5.53 2.57 23.83
CA SER A 41 -4.72 1.44 23.43
C SER A 41 -3.98 1.79 22.14
N PRO A 42 -2.78 1.22 21.91
CA PRO A 42 -2.07 1.37 20.65
C PRO A 42 -2.92 0.96 19.44
N ASP A 43 -3.73 -0.10 19.59
CA ASP A 43 -4.61 -0.61 18.54
C ASP A 43 -5.72 0.39 18.17
N ALA A 44 -6.35 1.02 19.18
CA ALA A 44 -7.36 2.06 18.94
C ALA A 44 -6.77 3.31 18.27
N ALA A 45 -5.57 3.74 18.69
CA ALA A 45 -4.89 4.88 18.08
C ALA A 45 -4.48 4.59 16.62
N PHE A 46 -4.03 3.37 16.35
CA PHE A 46 -3.73 2.90 15.00
C PHE A 46 -4.98 2.89 14.13
N ALA A 47 -6.06 2.23 14.58
CA ALA A 47 -7.33 2.16 13.85
C ALA A 47 -7.94 3.55 13.59
N ALA A 48 -7.93 4.43 14.60
CA ALA A 48 -8.38 5.81 14.43
C ALA A 48 -7.56 6.56 13.37
N SER A 49 -6.23 6.36 13.36
CA SER A 49 -5.35 6.99 12.37
C SER A 49 -5.56 6.44 10.97
N VAL A 50 -5.82 5.14 10.80
CA VAL A 50 -6.20 4.55 9.52
C VAL A 50 -7.49 5.20 9.00
N ASN A 51 -8.51 5.33 9.85
CA ASN A 51 -9.79 5.93 9.46
C ASN A 51 -9.65 7.42 9.10
N GLN A 52 -8.82 8.18 9.83
CA GLN A 52 -8.51 9.55 9.46
C GLN A 52 -7.75 9.62 8.14
N LEU A 53 -6.79 8.72 7.92
CA LEU A 53 -6.02 8.67 6.68
C LEU A 53 -6.90 8.30 5.46
N LYS A 54 -7.84 7.36 5.62
CA LYS A 54 -8.89 7.03 4.64
C LYS A 54 -9.63 8.30 4.22
N SER A 55 -10.18 9.04 5.19
CA SER A 55 -10.92 10.29 4.94
C SER A 55 -10.07 11.37 4.27
N LEU A 56 -8.85 11.60 4.77
CA LEU A 56 -7.93 12.61 4.22
C LEU A 56 -7.55 12.31 2.77
N ILE A 57 -7.28 11.05 2.43
CA ILE A 57 -6.94 10.65 1.06
C ILE A 57 -8.13 10.86 0.13
N VAL A 58 -9.32 10.43 0.52
CA VAL A 58 -10.54 10.64 -0.27
C VAL A 58 -10.79 12.13 -0.49
N GLU A 59 -10.78 12.92 0.59
CA GLU A 59 -11.01 14.36 0.52
C GLU A 59 -9.95 15.06 -0.34
N TYR A 60 -8.68 14.68 -0.19
CA TYR A 60 -7.59 15.25 -0.97
C TYR A 60 -7.74 14.97 -2.47
N ARG A 61 -8.08 13.73 -2.84
CA ARG A 61 -8.29 13.35 -4.24
C ARG A 61 -9.51 14.04 -4.85
N THR A 62 -10.60 14.14 -4.10
CA THR A 62 -11.85 14.74 -4.61
C THR A 62 -11.74 16.27 -4.76
N ASN A 63 -11.10 16.95 -3.82
CA ASN A 63 -11.13 18.42 -3.77
C ASN A 63 -9.91 19.10 -4.40
N TYR A 64 -8.80 18.38 -4.64
CA TYR A 64 -7.57 18.98 -5.15
C TYR A 64 -7.04 18.26 -6.38
N LYS A 65 -6.95 18.99 -7.51
CA LYS A 65 -6.26 18.53 -8.73
C LYS A 65 -4.79 18.17 -8.49
N ALA A 66 -4.17 18.76 -7.48
CA ALA A 66 -2.80 18.43 -7.08
C ALA A 66 -2.60 16.96 -6.70
N SER A 67 -3.66 16.24 -6.36
CA SER A 67 -3.59 14.79 -6.14
C SER A 67 -3.05 14.02 -7.35
N THR A 68 -3.25 14.51 -8.57
CA THR A 68 -2.81 13.82 -9.78
C THR A 68 -1.37 14.15 -10.19
N TYR A 69 -0.69 15.09 -9.53
CA TYR A 69 0.66 15.50 -9.95
C TYR A 69 1.61 15.88 -8.83
N SER A 70 1.17 15.93 -7.57
CA SER A 70 2.05 16.16 -6.42
C SER A 70 2.44 14.83 -5.81
N ILE A 71 3.74 14.51 -5.77
CA ILE A 71 4.22 13.27 -5.14
C ILE A 71 4.13 13.30 -3.60
N LEU A 72 4.02 14.48 -2.97
CA LEU A 72 4.23 14.65 -1.51
C LEU A 72 3.30 13.85 -0.60
N TRP A 73 2.15 13.38 -1.09
CA TRP A 73 1.18 12.60 -0.32
C TRP A 73 1.28 11.09 -0.56
N HIS A 74 2.21 10.64 -1.42
CA HIS A 74 2.36 9.23 -1.79
C HIS A 74 2.67 8.34 -0.59
N SER A 75 3.34 8.86 0.45
CA SER A 75 3.57 8.11 1.68
C SER A 75 2.25 7.71 2.35
N GLY A 76 1.23 8.58 2.32
CA GLY A 76 -0.11 8.25 2.80
C GLY A 76 -0.72 7.04 2.08
N LEU A 77 -0.49 6.92 0.76
CA LEU A 77 -0.96 5.78 -0.01
C LEU A 77 -0.27 4.47 0.40
N ILE A 78 1.06 4.48 0.58
CA ILE A 78 1.81 3.30 1.06
C ILE A 78 1.26 2.87 2.42
N TYR A 79 1.12 3.83 3.35
CA TYR A 79 0.70 3.54 4.72
C TYR A 79 -0.74 3.03 4.79
N LEU A 80 -1.67 3.64 4.03
CA LEU A 80 -3.04 3.17 3.95
C LEU A 80 -3.11 1.78 3.30
N ALA A 81 -2.40 1.55 2.19
CA ALA A 81 -2.37 0.25 1.53
C ALA A 81 -1.85 -0.85 2.48
N ASN A 82 -0.76 -0.59 3.20
CA ASN A 82 -0.25 -1.54 4.19
C ASN A 82 -1.25 -1.82 5.31
N ALA A 83 -1.96 -0.80 5.79
CA ALA A 83 -2.93 -0.96 6.87
C ALA A 83 -4.13 -1.81 6.43
N VAL A 84 -4.66 -1.59 5.22
CA VAL A 84 -5.81 -2.36 4.71
C VAL A 84 -5.42 -3.77 4.28
N LEU A 85 -4.20 -3.99 3.80
CA LEU A 85 -3.69 -5.33 3.52
C LEU A 85 -3.38 -6.13 4.79
N GLN A 86 -3.10 -5.45 5.90
CA GLN A 86 -2.89 -6.11 7.19
C GLN A 86 -4.20 -6.62 7.80
N ASP A 87 -5.34 -5.99 7.49
CA ASP A 87 -6.67 -6.41 7.97
C ASP A 87 -7.64 -6.60 6.79
N THR A 88 -7.48 -7.71 6.09
CA THR A 88 -8.36 -8.11 4.98
C THR A 88 -9.75 -8.59 5.43
N SER A 89 -10.00 -8.61 6.75
CA SER A 89 -11.33 -8.89 7.30
C SER A 89 -12.27 -7.69 7.15
N ASP A 90 -11.73 -6.46 7.03
CA ASP A 90 -12.51 -5.25 6.73
C ASP A 90 -13.10 -5.37 5.31
N PRO A 91 -14.43 -5.44 5.13
CA PRO A 91 -15.03 -5.59 3.80
C PRO A 91 -14.65 -4.46 2.83
N GLU A 92 -14.22 -3.31 3.33
CA GLU A 92 -13.83 -2.15 2.51
C GLU A 92 -12.35 -2.18 2.10
N TRP A 93 -11.56 -3.17 2.54
CA TRP A 93 -10.11 -3.22 2.30
C TRP A 93 -9.79 -3.10 0.80
N ARG A 94 -10.55 -3.80 -0.06
CA ARG A 94 -10.37 -3.78 -1.52
C ARG A 94 -10.59 -2.39 -2.10
N ILE A 95 -11.63 -1.69 -1.65
CA ILE A 95 -11.99 -0.36 -2.16
C ILE A 95 -10.87 0.63 -1.84
N TYR A 96 -10.41 0.63 -0.59
CA TYR A 96 -9.33 1.53 -0.16
C TYR A 96 -7.97 1.15 -0.78
N PHE A 97 -7.71 -0.14 -0.98
CA PHE A 97 -6.50 -0.59 -1.68
C PHE A 97 -6.49 -0.10 -3.12
N LEU A 98 -7.58 -0.33 -3.88
CA LEU A 98 -7.71 0.16 -5.25
C LEU A 98 -7.65 1.69 -5.31
N LEU A 99 -8.21 2.40 -4.34
CA LEU A 99 -8.08 3.85 -4.22
C LEU A 99 -6.60 4.28 -4.16
N CYS A 100 -5.76 3.54 -3.43
CA CYS A 100 -4.32 3.80 -3.40
C CYS A 100 -3.65 3.51 -4.74
N ILE A 101 -3.97 2.38 -5.38
CA ILE A 101 -3.41 2.02 -6.68
C ILE A 101 -3.77 3.04 -7.76
N TYR A 102 -5.04 3.47 -7.85
CA TYR A 102 -5.47 4.54 -8.76
C TYR A 102 -4.92 5.93 -8.37
N GLY A 103 -4.50 6.10 -7.12
CA GLY A 103 -3.67 7.24 -6.71
C GLY A 103 -2.33 7.21 -7.43
N TYR A 104 -1.64 6.07 -7.43
CA TYR A 104 -0.38 5.88 -8.14
C TYR A 104 -0.51 5.89 -9.66
N GLU A 105 -1.63 5.41 -10.21
CA GLU A 105 -1.97 5.57 -11.63
C GLU A 105 -1.94 7.05 -12.04
N SER A 106 -2.60 7.92 -11.27
CA SER A 106 -2.60 9.35 -11.58
C SER A 106 -1.19 9.97 -11.48
N LEU A 107 -0.35 9.44 -10.59
CA LEU A 107 1.02 9.89 -10.37
C LEU A 107 2.04 9.23 -11.31
N SER A 108 1.69 8.19 -12.07
CA SER A 108 2.62 7.51 -12.99
C SER A 108 3.03 8.43 -14.14
N ARG A 109 2.11 9.29 -14.59
CA ARG A 109 2.36 10.29 -15.64
C ARG A 109 3.55 11.20 -15.31
N PRO A 110 3.58 11.91 -14.17
CA PRO A 110 4.73 12.72 -13.79
C PRO A 110 5.87 11.95 -13.12
N TYR A 111 5.62 10.76 -12.54
CA TYR A 111 6.60 10.04 -11.74
C TYR A 111 6.57 8.53 -12.01
N ARG A 112 7.53 8.03 -12.80
CA ARG A 112 7.70 6.59 -13.10
C ARG A 112 7.82 5.72 -11.85
N ILE A 113 8.36 6.26 -10.76
CA ILE A 113 8.47 5.52 -9.49
C ILE A 113 7.12 5.05 -8.95
N SER A 114 6.03 5.72 -9.33
CA SER A 114 4.67 5.33 -8.93
C SER A 114 4.29 3.95 -9.44
N GLU A 115 4.74 3.56 -10.64
CA GLU A 115 4.49 2.24 -11.21
C GLU A 115 5.21 1.16 -10.41
N ILE A 116 6.46 1.41 -10.02
CA ILE A 116 7.25 0.48 -9.19
C ILE A 116 6.58 0.31 -7.82
N ILE A 117 6.12 1.40 -7.20
CA ILE A 117 5.41 1.33 -5.93
C ILE A 117 4.11 0.54 -6.07
N ALA A 118 3.29 0.85 -7.08
CA ALA A 118 2.03 0.17 -7.32
C ALA A 118 2.24 -1.33 -7.60
N GLN A 119 3.24 -1.68 -8.41
CA GLN A 119 3.61 -3.07 -8.67
C GLN A 119 4.07 -3.78 -7.39
N GLY A 120 4.89 -3.12 -6.56
CA GLY A 120 5.29 -3.66 -5.25
C GLY A 120 4.10 -3.90 -4.31
N LEU A 121 3.12 -3.00 -4.29
CA LEU A 121 1.87 -3.18 -3.53
C LEU A 121 1.01 -4.32 -4.10
N LEU A 122 0.95 -4.48 -5.42
CA LEU A 122 0.25 -5.62 -6.04
C LEU A 122 0.94 -6.96 -5.72
N SER A 123 2.27 -6.99 -5.64
CA SER A 123 2.98 -8.19 -5.15
C SER A 123 2.56 -8.57 -3.73
N MET A 124 2.33 -7.60 -2.85
CA MET A 124 1.80 -7.88 -1.52
C MET A 124 0.40 -8.51 -1.59
N THR A 125 -0.47 -8.06 -2.50
CA THR A 125 -1.80 -8.66 -2.65
C THR A 125 -1.75 -10.12 -3.06
N LEU A 126 -0.84 -10.48 -3.97
CA LEU A 126 -0.66 -11.87 -4.41
C LEU A 126 -0.15 -12.78 -3.29
N ARG A 127 0.61 -12.22 -2.35
CA ARG A 127 1.18 -12.98 -1.23
C ARG A 127 0.24 -13.08 -0.03
N ASP A 128 -0.47 -11.99 0.29
CA ASP A 128 -1.12 -11.82 1.59
C ASP A 128 -2.66 -11.80 1.51
N THR A 129 -3.24 -11.84 0.31
CA THR A 129 -4.69 -11.69 0.11
C THR A 129 -5.24 -12.74 -0.86
N ASN A 130 -6.55 -12.71 -1.08
CA ASN A 130 -7.24 -13.53 -2.08
C ASN A 130 -7.40 -12.84 -3.45
N MET A 131 -6.55 -11.86 -3.78
CA MET A 131 -6.51 -11.27 -5.11
C MET A 131 -5.89 -12.25 -6.10
N THR A 132 -6.56 -12.52 -7.22
CA THR A 132 -6.07 -13.47 -8.23
C THR A 132 -4.92 -12.86 -9.05
N ALA A 133 -4.06 -13.72 -9.59
CA ALA A 133 -3.00 -13.29 -10.51
C ALA A 133 -3.53 -12.56 -11.76
N THR A 134 -4.69 -13.00 -12.27
CA THR A 134 -5.33 -12.37 -13.44
C THR A 134 -5.84 -10.96 -13.11
N GLU A 135 -6.46 -10.79 -11.93
CA GLU A 135 -6.89 -9.46 -11.45
C GLU A 135 -5.69 -8.53 -11.27
N ALA A 136 -4.63 -8.98 -10.59
CA ALA A 136 -3.45 -8.17 -10.34
C ALA A 136 -2.72 -7.78 -11.64
N ARG A 137 -2.60 -8.71 -12.61
CA ARG A 137 -2.02 -8.45 -13.94
C ARG A 137 -2.81 -7.41 -14.70
N LYS A 138 -4.13 -7.51 -14.72
CA LYS A 138 -5.02 -6.54 -15.38
C LYS A 138 -4.86 -5.13 -14.79
N ILE A 139 -4.72 -5.03 -13.46
CA ILE A 139 -4.48 -3.75 -12.80
C ILE A 139 -3.10 -3.19 -13.21
N LYS A 140 -2.04 -4.02 -13.19
CA LYS A 140 -0.70 -3.63 -13.64
C LYS A 140 -0.70 -3.13 -15.08
N GLU A 141 -1.34 -3.85 -16.01
CA GLU A 141 -1.46 -3.46 -17.42
C GLU A 141 -2.14 -2.10 -17.58
N THR A 142 -3.23 -1.88 -16.84
CA THR A 142 -3.95 -0.59 -16.86
C THR A 142 -3.05 0.57 -16.40
N LEU A 143 -2.19 0.34 -15.41
CA LEU A 143 -1.24 1.35 -14.93
C LEU A 143 -0.19 1.69 -16.00
N THR A 144 0.34 0.67 -16.67
CA THR A 144 1.35 0.81 -17.72
C THR A 144 0.79 1.52 -18.96
N GLU A 145 -0.40 1.15 -19.43
CA GLU A 145 -1.06 1.79 -20.58
C GLU A 145 -1.34 3.29 -20.36
N GLN A 146 -1.54 3.70 -19.11
CA GLN A 146 -1.75 5.10 -18.74
C GLN A 146 -0.45 5.85 -18.40
N GLY A 147 0.63 5.12 -18.14
CA GLY A 147 1.99 5.63 -18.08
C GLY A 147 2.42 6.17 -19.44
N LEU A 148 3.30 7.17 -19.45
CA LEU A 148 3.84 7.76 -20.70
C LEU A 148 4.88 6.83 -21.34
N ASP A 149 4.50 5.58 -21.65
CA ASP A 149 5.37 4.58 -22.29
C ASP A 149 5.96 5.10 -23.61
N ASN A 150 5.29 6.02 -24.29
CA ASN A 150 5.73 6.56 -25.57
C ASN A 150 6.77 7.70 -25.47
N VAL A 151 7.07 8.25 -24.29
CA VAL A 151 8.00 9.40 -24.13
C VAL A 151 9.26 9.03 -23.33
N GLN A 152 9.26 7.94 -22.57
CA GLN A 152 10.31 7.62 -21.60
C GLN A 152 11.22 6.43 -21.96
N GLN A 153 11.03 5.79 -23.13
CA GLN A 153 11.98 4.80 -23.66
C GLN A 153 13.39 5.37 -23.91
N SER A 154 13.58 6.71 -23.88
CA SER A 154 14.88 7.35 -24.06
C SER A 154 15.71 7.53 -22.77
N MET A 155 15.20 7.10 -21.59
CA MET A 155 15.94 7.18 -20.32
C MET A 155 16.17 5.78 -19.76
N VAL A 156 17.31 5.21 -20.15
CA VAL A 156 17.80 3.84 -19.89
C VAL A 156 18.33 3.66 -18.46
N ASP A 157 18.17 4.64 -17.57
CA ASP A 157 18.53 4.45 -16.17
C ASP A 157 17.45 3.66 -15.43
N GLU A 158 17.85 2.54 -14.81
CA GLU A 158 17.02 1.74 -13.91
C GLU A 158 16.54 2.66 -12.77
N ILE A 159 15.21 2.86 -12.67
CA ILE A 159 14.64 3.67 -11.60
C ILE A 159 14.90 2.96 -10.28
N ARG A 160 15.61 3.63 -9.38
CA ARG A 160 15.93 3.10 -8.06
C ARG A 160 14.89 3.57 -7.05
N ALA A 161 14.11 2.62 -6.53
CA ALA A 161 13.09 2.86 -5.53
C ALA A 161 13.48 2.18 -4.21
N THR A 162 14.56 2.69 -3.61
CA THR A 162 15.24 2.09 -2.45
C THR A 162 14.58 2.47 -1.13
N PHE A 163 13.25 2.35 -1.04
CA PHE A 163 12.49 2.54 0.19
C PHE A 163 11.48 1.39 0.35
N PRO A 164 11.13 1.02 1.58
CA PRO A 164 10.21 -0.07 1.84
C PRO A 164 8.79 0.28 1.39
N VAL A 165 8.17 -0.64 0.66
CA VAL A 165 6.74 -0.62 0.33
C VAL A 165 5.98 -1.55 1.27
N ASP A 166 6.57 -2.69 1.63
CA ASP A 166 6.03 -3.54 2.68
C ASP A 166 6.60 -3.14 4.05
N LEU A 167 5.83 -2.31 4.76
CA LEU A 167 6.23 -1.76 6.05
C LEU A 167 6.19 -2.80 7.18
N THR A 168 5.53 -3.93 6.94
CA THR A 168 5.47 -5.06 7.86
C THR A 168 6.70 -5.95 7.72
N LEU A 169 7.04 -6.31 6.48
CA LEU A 169 8.23 -7.09 6.15
C LEU A 169 9.51 -6.31 6.47
N SER A 170 9.49 -4.99 6.30
CA SER A 170 10.66 -4.13 6.55
C SER A 170 11.21 -4.24 7.99
N LEU A 171 10.38 -4.64 8.96
CA LEU A 171 10.83 -4.87 10.33
C LEU A 171 11.69 -6.14 10.49
N LYS A 172 11.58 -7.09 9.55
CA LYS A 172 12.27 -8.39 9.56
C LYS A 172 13.33 -8.45 8.47
N ASP A 173 12.97 -8.06 7.26
CA ASP A 173 13.83 -8.03 6.08
C ASP A 173 13.65 -6.70 5.33
N PRO A 174 14.45 -5.68 5.67
CA PRO A 174 14.38 -4.38 5.03
C PRO A 174 14.72 -4.40 3.54
N VAL A 175 15.53 -5.37 3.09
CA VAL A 175 15.99 -5.45 1.70
C VAL A 175 14.85 -5.99 0.84
N GLU A 176 14.26 -7.12 1.23
CA GLU A 176 13.13 -7.70 0.50
C GLU A 176 11.91 -6.78 0.48
N ALA A 177 11.69 -6.00 1.54
CA ALA A 177 10.58 -5.05 1.63
C ALA A 177 10.67 -3.84 0.67
N MET A 178 11.82 -3.61 0.01
CA MET A 178 12.01 -2.46 -0.87
C MET A 178 11.08 -2.51 -2.08
N ALA A 179 10.62 -1.34 -2.53
CA ALA A 179 9.71 -1.21 -3.67
C ALA A 179 10.22 -1.96 -4.92
N GLU A 180 11.51 -1.81 -5.24
CA GLU A 180 12.12 -2.46 -6.41
C GLU A 180 12.16 -3.99 -6.31
N ASN A 181 12.44 -4.53 -5.12
CA ASN A 181 12.51 -5.98 -4.90
C ASN A 181 11.12 -6.59 -4.90
N MET A 182 10.16 -5.95 -4.22
CA MET A 182 8.75 -6.33 -4.26
C MET A 182 8.19 -6.29 -5.68
N ALA A 183 8.51 -5.24 -6.46
CA ALA A 183 8.07 -5.14 -7.84
C ALA A 183 8.65 -6.26 -8.72
N LYS A 184 9.95 -6.58 -8.56
CA LYS A 184 10.63 -7.67 -9.27
C LYS A 184 10.01 -9.05 -8.97
N GLN A 185 9.45 -9.24 -7.77
CA GLN A 185 8.79 -10.49 -7.37
C GLN A 185 7.40 -10.67 -7.98
N PHE A 186 6.79 -9.62 -8.53
CA PHE A 186 5.40 -9.65 -9.01
C PHE A 186 5.12 -10.81 -9.97
N ASP A 187 5.93 -10.92 -11.03
CA ASP A 187 5.67 -11.91 -12.10
C ASP A 187 5.87 -13.34 -11.56
N SER A 188 6.85 -13.55 -10.67
CA SER A 188 7.08 -14.83 -10.00
C SER A 188 5.92 -15.23 -9.09
N LEU A 189 5.37 -14.28 -8.32
CA LEU A 189 4.23 -14.52 -7.43
C LEU A 189 2.96 -14.78 -8.24
N ALA A 190 2.74 -14.06 -9.34
CA ALA A 190 1.59 -14.25 -10.21
C ALA A 190 1.59 -15.66 -10.83
N ILE A 191 2.74 -16.10 -11.35
CA ILE A 191 2.91 -17.46 -11.88
C ILE A 191 2.65 -18.51 -10.80
N PHE A 192 3.20 -18.33 -9.60
CA PHE A 192 2.99 -19.26 -8.49
C PHE A 192 1.51 -19.37 -8.12
N GLN A 193 0.78 -18.26 -8.08
CA GLN A 193 -0.65 -18.26 -7.79
C GLN A 193 -1.46 -18.95 -8.89
N ASP A 194 -1.11 -18.76 -10.17
CA ASP A 194 -1.77 -19.47 -11.28
C ASP A 194 -1.62 -21.00 -11.14
N PHE A 195 -0.46 -21.48 -10.70
CA PHE A 195 -0.25 -22.91 -10.42
C PHE A 195 -1.12 -23.41 -9.26
N LEU A 196 -1.20 -22.67 -8.16
CA LEU A 196 -2.04 -23.04 -7.01
C LEU A 196 -3.52 -23.10 -7.39
N ASP A 197 -4.00 -22.15 -8.19
CA ASP A 197 -5.38 -22.10 -8.65
C ASP A 197 -5.71 -23.31 -9.57
N GLN A 198 -4.75 -23.78 -10.38
CA GLN A 198 -4.89 -24.98 -11.22
C GLN A 198 -4.97 -26.27 -10.39
N GLU A 199 -4.07 -26.46 -9.42
CA GLU A 199 -4.08 -27.66 -8.56
C GLU A 199 -5.38 -27.78 -7.74
N GLN A 200 -5.96 -26.65 -7.30
CA GLN A 200 -7.26 -26.64 -6.61
C GLN A 200 -8.42 -27.06 -7.51
N MET A 201 -8.38 -26.75 -8.81
CA MET A 201 -9.39 -27.20 -9.76
C MET A 201 -9.28 -28.71 -10.04
N GLU A 202 -8.08 -29.27 -10.03
CA GLU A 202 -7.84 -30.70 -10.29
C GLU A 202 -8.15 -31.61 -9.08
N THR A 203 -8.14 -31.07 -7.86
CA THR A 203 -8.40 -31.83 -6.62
C THR A 203 -9.83 -31.71 -6.10
N GLY A 204 -10.68 -30.90 -6.76
CA GLY A 204 -12.08 -30.67 -6.40
C GLY A 204 -13.12 -31.52 -7.14
N ASP A 205 -12.68 -32.46 -8.00
CA ASP A 205 -13.49 -33.48 -8.70
C ASP A 205 -13.34 -34.87 -8.04
#